data_AF-A0A3B9PT48-F1
#
_entry.id   AF-A0A3B9PT48-F1
#
_cell.length_a   1.000
_cell.length_b   1.000
_cell.length_c   1.000
_cell.angle_alpha   90.00
_cell.angle_beta   90.00
_cell.angle_gamma   90.00
#
_symmetry.space_group_name_H-M   'P 1'
#
loop_
_entity.id
_entity.type
_entity.pdbx_description
1 polymer ?
#
loop_
_entity_poly.entity_id
_entity_poly.type
_entity_poly.pdbx_seq_one_letter_code
_entity_poly.pdbx_strand_id
1 'polypeptide(L)'
;MDAVSSLPSLNDLLRQNPNLNPQKFSSKLNGENHLPNGISSSSLGGPPLIDKTTAVDRVTAPGFSDMFEKFVRGVDHKKKVSAKETQDLILGRSDNIHEAVVKSEESKVAFNLMIEVRNKLVDSYKELMRMQV
;
A
#
# COMPACT_ATOMS: atom_id res chain seq x y z
N MET A 1 -53.82 -11.12 -10.92
CA MET A 1 -52.54 -11.55 -10.35
C MET A 1 -51.48 -10.86 -11.18
N ASP A 2 -51.21 -9.57 -10.98
CA ASP A 2 -50.47 -8.77 -11.98
C ASP A 2 -49.54 -7.75 -11.32
N ALA A 3 -48.76 -8.21 -10.33
CA ALA A 3 -47.77 -7.39 -9.61
C ALA A 3 -46.34 -7.94 -9.74
N VAL A 4 -46.02 -8.62 -10.84
CA VAL A 4 -44.69 -9.20 -11.10
C VAL A 4 -44.24 -9.00 -12.54
N SER A 5 -44.27 -7.78 -13.06
CA SER A 5 -43.53 -7.47 -14.30
C SER A 5 -43.30 -5.97 -14.47
N SER A 6 -42.21 -5.50 -13.90
CA SER A 6 -41.38 -4.43 -14.49
C SER A 6 -40.27 -4.12 -13.48
N LEU A 7 -39.36 -5.07 -13.30
CA LEU A 7 -38.06 -4.70 -12.78
C LEU A 7 -37.46 -3.69 -13.78
N PRO A 8 -37.00 -2.52 -13.34
CA PRO A 8 -36.38 -1.53 -14.23
C PRO A 8 -35.28 -2.23 -15.03
N SER A 9 -35.24 -1.99 -16.35
CA SER A 9 -34.26 -2.67 -17.19
C SER A 9 -32.85 -2.28 -16.73
N LEU A 10 -31.88 -3.18 -16.90
CA LEU A 10 -30.49 -2.88 -16.56
C LEU A 10 -30.03 -1.55 -17.20
N ASN A 11 -30.56 -1.25 -18.39
CA ASN A 11 -30.31 -0.02 -19.13
C ASN A 11 -30.90 1.23 -18.44
N ASP A 12 -32.02 1.10 -17.74
CA ASP A 12 -32.62 2.19 -16.95
C ASP A 12 -31.80 2.47 -15.67
N LEU A 13 -31.29 1.41 -15.02
CA LEU A 13 -30.39 1.51 -13.85
C LEU A 13 -29.03 2.11 -14.21
N LEU A 14 -28.49 1.76 -15.38
CA LEU A 14 -27.25 2.31 -15.92
C LEU A 14 -27.36 3.81 -16.25
N ARG A 15 -28.54 4.26 -16.66
CA ARG A 15 -28.86 5.68 -16.90
C ARG A 15 -29.08 6.49 -15.62
N GLN A 16 -29.54 5.85 -14.56
CA GLN A 16 -29.68 6.47 -13.23
C GLN A 16 -28.33 6.78 -12.56
N ASN A 17 -27.21 6.34 -13.14
CA ASN A 17 -25.90 6.62 -12.60
C ASN A 17 -25.22 7.78 -13.38
N PRO A 18 -25.32 9.04 -12.90
CA PRO A 18 -24.82 10.24 -13.58
C PRO A 18 -23.28 10.29 -13.71
N ASN A 19 -22.57 9.31 -13.13
CA ASN A 19 -21.12 9.13 -13.22
C ASN A 19 -20.69 8.23 -14.39
N LEU A 20 -21.63 7.52 -15.03
CA LEU A 20 -21.33 6.63 -16.17
C LEU A 20 -21.49 7.30 -17.53
N ASN A 21 -21.73 8.62 -17.57
CA ASN A 21 -21.81 9.34 -18.84
C ASN A 21 -20.40 9.47 -19.47
N PRO A 22 -20.12 8.80 -20.60
CA PRO A 22 -18.80 8.84 -21.25
C PRO A 22 -18.37 10.26 -21.66
N GLN A 23 -19.31 11.20 -21.75
CA GLN A 23 -19.05 12.60 -22.10
C GLN A 23 -18.42 13.43 -20.97
N LYS A 24 -18.45 12.97 -19.71
CA LYS A 24 -17.77 13.65 -18.58
C LYS A 24 -16.26 13.40 -18.57
N PHE A 25 -15.81 12.33 -19.22
CA PHE A 25 -14.39 12.01 -19.35
C PHE A 25 -13.72 12.82 -20.46
N SER A 26 -14.45 13.15 -21.53
CA SER A 26 -13.92 13.96 -22.64
C SER A 26 -13.76 15.43 -22.29
N SER A 27 -14.62 16.00 -21.43
CA SER A 27 -14.50 17.40 -21.00
C SER A 27 -13.34 17.65 -20.03
N LYS A 28 -12.82 16.62 -19.35
CA LYS A 28 -11.60 16.72 -18.52
C LYS A 28 -10.28 16.62 -19.31
N LEU A 29 -10.34 16.38 -20.62
CA LEU A 29 -9.17 16.29 -21.48
C LEU A 29 -8.91 17.55 -22.31
N ASN A 30 -9.75 18.60 -22.19
CA ASN A 30 -9.67 19.78 -23.05
C ASN A 30 -9.78 21.13 -22.33
N GLY A 31 -9.32 21.21 -21.07
CA GLY A 31 -9.34 22.45 -20.28
C GLY A 31 -8.03 22.68 -19.52
N GLU A 32 -7.30 23.71 -19.97
CA GLU A 32 -6.25 24.45 -19.26
C GLU A 32 -4.94 23.73 -18.89
N ASN A 33 -4.00 23.81 -19.84
CA ASN A 33 -2.58 23.56 -19.64
C ASN A 33 -1.93 24.79 -18.97
N HIS A 34 -1.99 24.86 -17.64
CA HIS A 34 -1.11 25.73 -16.86
C HIS A 34 0.23 24.99 -16.69
N LEU A 35 1.31 25.56 -17.23
CA LEU A 35 2.66 24.98 -17.16
C LEU A 35 3.18 24.97 -15.72
N PRO A 36 3.73 23.84 -15.26
CA PRO A 36 4.99 23.84 -14.56
C PRO A 36 6.08 23.32 -15.49
N ASN A 37 7.09 24.15 -15.66
CA ASN A 37 8.35 23.90 -16.36
C ASN A 37 9.03 22.62 -15.83
N GLY A 38 9.39 21.65 -16.69
CA GLY A 38 10.25 20.55 -16.25
C GLY A 38 10.29 19.21 -16.99
N ILE A 39 9.65 19.04 -18.16
CA ILE A 39 9.77 17.78 -18.92
C ILE A 39 10.18 18.07 -20.37
N SER A 40 11.50 18.10 -20.59
CA SER A 40 12.08 18.06 -21.92
C SER A 40 11.83 16.67 -22.54
N SER A 41 11.14 16.68 -23.67
CA SER A 41 11.04 15.57 -24.61
C SER A 41 12.43 15.07 -25.00
N SER A 42 12.82 13.90 -24.49
CA SER A 42 14.05 13.22 -24.92
C SER A 42 13.83 12.61 -26.30
N SER A 43 14.48 13.23 -27.28
CA SER A 43 14.71 12.71 -28.63
C SER A 43 15.28 11.30 -28.60
N LEU A 44 14.70 10.40 -29.40
CA LEU A 44 15.29 9.12 -29.77
C LEU A 44 16.59 9.38 -30.56
N GLY A 45 17.76 9.16 -29.95
CA GLY A 45 19.04 9.26 -30.67
C GLY A 45 20.33 9.47 -29.87
N GLY A 46 20.33 9.32 -28.54
CA GLY A 46 21.56 9.43 -27.73
C GLY A 46 21.92 8.13 -27.01
N PRO A 47 23.21 7.87 -26.71
CA PRO A 47 23.63 6.69 -25.93
C PRO A 47 22.90 6.66 -24.58
N PRO A 48 22.66 5.47 -24.00
CA PRO A 48 21.85 5.33 -22.80
C PRO A 48 22.45 6.15 -21.66
N LEU A 49 21.62 7.03 -21.09
CA LEU A 49 21.93 7.78 -19.88
C LEU A 49 22.13 6.77 -18.73
N ILE A 50 23.37 6.61 -18.30
CA ILE A 50 23.69 5.85 -17.08
C ILE A 50 23.08 6.61 -15.89
N ASP A 51 22.17 5.95 -15.18
CA ASP A 51 21.62 6.43 -13.91
C ASP A 51 22.78 6.70 -12.93
N LYS A 52 23.04 7.98 -12.66
CA LYS A 52 24.12 8.48 -11.79
C LYS A 52 23.78 8.39 -10.29
N THR A 53 22.65 7.78 -9.93
CA THR A 53 22.28 7.59 -8.53
C THR A 53 23.21 6.55 -7.89
N THR A 54 24.01 6.99 -6.92
CA THR A 54 24.88 6.09 -6.16
C THR A 54 24.04 5.13 -5.31
N ALA A 55 24.55 3.94 -4.99
CA ALA A 55 23.84 2.99 -4.12
C ALA A 55 23.45 3.61 -2.76
N VAL A 56 24.19 4.62 -2.31
CA VAL A 56 23.97 5.37 -1.06
C VAL A 56 22.76 6.32 -1.16
N ASP A 57 22.56 6.96 -2.32
CA ASP A 57 21.37 7.81 -2.57
C ASP A 57 20.07 7.00 -2.61
N ARG A 58 20.11 5.77 -3.13
CA ARG A 58 18.93 4.89 -3.17
C ARG A 58 18.50 4.40 -1.77
N VAL A 59 19.45 4.23 -0.86
CA VAL A 59 19.19 3.84 0.54
C VAL A 59 18.65 5.02 1.36
N THR A 60 19.03 6.24 1.01
CA THR A 60 18.52 7.48 1.63
C THR A 60 17.21 7.95 0.99
N ALA A 61 16.57 7.11 0.16
CA ALA A 61 15.28 7.42 -0.43
C ALA A 61 14.26 7.73 0.69
N PRO A 62 13.66 8.94 0.71
CA PRO A 62 12.79 9.39 1.80
C PRO A 62 11.65 8.43 2.18
N GLY A 63 11.22 7.57 1.26
CA GLY A 63 10.08 6.69 1.46
C GLY A 63 10.34 5.41 2.25
N PHE A 64 11.57 4.89 2.30
CA PHE A 64 11.80 3.58 2.94
C PHE A 64 11.69 3.67 4.47
N SER A 65 12.30 4.68 5.09
CA SER A 65 12.22 4.89 6.54
C SER A 65 10.78 5.06 7.01
N ASP A 66 9.99 5.88 6.30
CA ASP A 66 8.58 6.09 6.59
C ASP A 66 7.75 4.81 6.43
N MET A 67 8.00 4.03 5.38
CA MET A 67 7.35 2.73 5.19
C MET A 67 7.70 1.77 6.33
N PHE A 68 8.96 1.71 6.73
CA PHE A 68 9.43 0.82 7.79
C PHE A 68 8.87 1.24 9.15
N GLU A 69 8.82 2.54 9.45
CA GLU A 69 8.19 3.04 10.67
C GLU A 69 6.70 2.68 10.72
N LYS A 70 5.97 2.87 9.62
CA LYS A 70 4.56 2.46 9.52
C LYS A 70 4.40 0.96 9.72
N PHE A 71 5.30 0.16 9.15
CA PHE A 71 5.29 -1.29 9.33
C PHE A 71 5.52 -1.68 10.80
N VAL A 72 6.52 -1.12 11.47
CA VAL A 72 6.80 -1.38 12.89
C VAL A 72 5.60 -1.00 13.76
N ARG A 73 4.99 0.16 13.53
CA ARG A 73 3.76 0.58 14.23
C ARG A 73 2.60 -0.39 13.96
N GLY A 74 2.47 -0.87 12.72
CA GLY A 74 1.48 -1.88 12.34
C GLY A 74 1.66 -3.21 13.05
N VAL A 75 2.90 -3.69 13.20
CA VAL A 75 3.24 -4.91 13.95
C VAL A 75 2.91 -4.75 15.44
N ASP A 76 3.27 -3.62 16.06
CA ASP A 76 2.92 -3.34 17.46
C ASP A 76 1.41 -3.32 17.68
N HIS A 77 0.67 -2.70 16.75
CA HIS A 77 -0.79 -2.70 16.79
C HIS A 77 -1.37 -4.12 16.68
N LYS A 78 -0.91 -4.93 15.71
CA LYS A 78 -1.34 -6.33 15.55
C LYS A 78 -1.07 -7.17 16.81
N LYS A 79 0.09 -6.96 17.46
CA LYS A 79 0.44 -7.63 18.72
C LYS A 79 -0.54 -7.28 19.85
N LYS A 80 -0.89 -6.00 19.99
CA LYS A 80 -1.86 -5.54 21.00
C LYS A 80 -3.26 -6.08 20.74
N VAL A 81 -3.71 -6.08 19.48
CA VAL A 81 -5.01 -6.62 19.10
C VAL A 81 -5.08 -8.12 19.38
N SER A 82 -4.07 -8.89 18.97
CA SER A 82 -3.99 -10.32 19.27
C SER A 82 -4.01 -10.59 20.77
N ALA A 83 -3.25 -9.84 21.56
CA ALA A 83 -3.23 -10.00 23.02
C ALA A 83 -4.59 -9.70 23.65
N LYS A 84 -5.28 -8.65 23.16
CA LYS A 84 -6.62 -8.29 23.62
C LYS A 84 -7.64 -9.36 23.30
N GLU A 85 -7.71 -9.81 22.04
CA GLU A 85 -8.64 -10.88 21.64
C GLU A 85 -8.39 -12.15 22.45
N THR A 86 -7.12 -12.54 22.63
CA THR A 86 -6.75 -13.68 23.47
C THR A 86 -7.23 -13.50 24.91
N GLN A 87 -7.06 -12.31 25.48
CA GLN A 87 -7.52 -12.00 26.83
C GLN A 87 -9.05 -12.05 26.95
N ASP A 88 -9.77 -11.51 25.96
CA ASP A 88 -11.23 -11.50 25.96
C ASP A 88 -11.81 -12.92 25.81
N LEU A 89 -11.14 -13.81 25.08
CA LEU A 89 -11.47 -15.24 25.07
C LEU A 89 -11.27 -15.91 26.44
N ILE A 90 -10.11 -15.71 27.06
CA ILE A 90 -9.80 -16.33 28.37
C ILE A 90 -10.79 -15.88 29.44
N LEU A 91 -11.25 -14.63 29.36
CA LEU A 91 -12.21 -14.05 30.30
C LEU A 91 -13.68 -14.35 29.94
N GLY A 92 -13.94 -15.13 28.88
CA GLY A 92 -15.29 -15.46 28.43
C GLY A 92 -16.10 -14.27 27.92
N ARG A 93 -15.42 -13.19 27.51
CA ARG A 93 -16.05 -12.00 26.91
C ARG A 93 -16.23 -12.13 25.40
N SER A 94 -15.61 -13.13 24.79
CA SER A 94 -15.71 -13.46 23.37
C SER A 94 -15.69 -14.97 23.23
N ASP A 95 -16.48 -15.50 22.28
CA ASP A 95 -16.50 -16.92 21.91
C ASP A 95 -15.74 -17.17 20.59
N ASN A 96 -15.21 -16.11 19.97
CA ASN A 96 -14.60 -16.14 18.65
C ASN A 96 -13.13 -16.62 18.68
N ILE A 97 -12.93 -17.87 19.11
CA ILE A 97 -11.59 -18.49 19.21
C ILE A 97 -10.85 -18.43 17.87
N HIS A 98 -11.59 -18.66 16.77
CA HIS A 98 -11.03 -18.60 15.43
C HIS A 98 -10.36 -17.26 15.12
N GLU A 99 -11.01 -16.15 15.48
CA GLU A 99 -10.48 -14.83 15.21
C GLU A 99 -9.21 -14.56 16.03
N ALA A 100 -9.20 -14.84 17.34
CA ALA A 100 -8.01 -14.57 18.14
C ALA A 100 -6.80 -15.40 17.69
N VAL A 101 -7.01 -16.66 17.32
CA VAL A 101 -5.94 -17.52 16.78
C VAL A 101 -5.42 -16.95 15.46
N VAL A 102 -6.30 -16.53 14.55
CA VAL A 102 -5.90 -15.88 13.29
C VAL A 102 -5.12 -14.59 13.56
N LYS A 103 -5.63 -13.70 14.42
CA LYS A 103 -4.93 -12.46 14.78
C LYS A 103 -3.56 -12.73 15.42
N SER A 104 -3.46 -13.78 16.23
CA SER A 104 -2.19 -14.22 16.83
C SER A 104 -1.19 -14.68 15.80
N GLU A 105 -1.60 -15.53 14.85
CA GLU A 105 -0.70 -16.00 13.80
C GLU A 105 -0.30 -14.87 12.85
N GLU A 106 -1.24 -13.99 12.48
CA GLU A 106 -0.93 -12.78 11.72
C GLU A 106 0.14 -11.92 12.42
N SER A 107 -0.03 -11.68 13.73
CA SER A 107 0.94 -10.91 14.51
C SER A 107 2.31 -11.58 14.55
N LYS A 108 2.34 -12.91 14.67
CA LYS A 108 3.58 -13.69 14.74
C LYS A 108 4.34 -13.66 13.42
N VAL A 109 3.65 -13.89 12.30
CA VAL A 109 4.25 -13.83 10.95
C VAL A 109 4.77 -12.42 10.67
N ALA A 110 3.98 -11.38 10.95
CA ALA A 110 4.41 -10.00 10.74
C ALA A 110 5.63 -9.61 11.60
N PHE A 111 5.69 -10.10 12.85
CA PHE A 111 6.83 -9.89 13.73
C PHE A 111 8.10 -10.61 13.26
N ASN A 112 7.98 -11.87 12.80
CA ASN A 112 9.11 -12.61 12.24
C ASN A 112 9.70 -11.88 11.04
N LEU A 113 8.84 -11.40 10.13
CA LEU A 113 9.26 -10.57 9.00
C LEU A 113 10.01 -9.31 9.47
N MET A 114 9.52 -8.64 10.52
CA MET A 114 10.20 -7.46 11.09
C MET A 114 11.61 -7.78 11.59
N ILE A 115 11.81 -8.94 12.22
CA ILE A 115 13.13 -9.37 12.67
C ILE A 115 14.06 -9.61 11.48
N GLU A 116 13.60 -10.28 10.44
CA GLU A 116 14.40 -10.53 9.24
C GLU A 116 14.82 -9.22 8.56
N VAL A 117 13.89 -8.28 8.41
CA VAL A 117 14.18 -6.95 7.86
C VAL A 117 15.19 -6.22 8.74
N ARG A 118 15.00 -6.22 10.06
CA ARG A 118 15.94 -5.61 11.01
C ARG A 118 17.35 -6.19 10.85
N ASN A 119 17.47 -7.51 10.78
CA ASN A 119 18.76 -8.17 10.60
C ASN A 119 19.40 -7.76 9.28
N LYS A 120 18.63 -7.78 8.18
CA LYS A 120 19.12 -7.39 6.87
C LYS A 120 19.59 -5.94 6.82
N LEU A 121 18.91 -5.03 7.49
CA LEU A 121 19.31 -3.61 7.58
C LEU A 121 20.63 -3.45 8.33
N VAL A 122 20.78 -4.13 9.47
CA VAL A 122 22.03 -4.12 10.24
C VAL A 122 23.19 -4.70 9.42
N ASP A 123 22.95 -5.80 8.71
CA ASP A 123 23.98 -6.44 7.88
C ASP A 123 24.36 -5.58 6.67
N SER A 124 23.37 -4.96 6.02
CA SER A 124 23.62 -4.04 4.89
C SER A 124 24.44 -2.82 5.33
N TYR A 125 24.15 -2.28 6.52
CA TYR A 125 24.94 -1.20 7.09
C TYR A 125 26.39 -1.62 7.34
N LYS A 126 26.60 -2.81 7.93
CA LYS A 126 27.96 -3.37 8.14
C LYS A 126 28.70 -3.59 6.82
N GLU A 127 28.01 -4.07 5.79
CA GLU A 127 28.62 -4.31 4.48
C GLU A 127 29.08 -3.01 3.81
N LEU A 128 28.27 -1.95 3.88
CA LEU A 128 28.66 -0.63 3.40
C LEU A 128 29.92 -0.10 4.10
N MET A 129 30.05 -0.33 5.41
CA MET A 129 31.26 0.04 6.16
C MET A 129 32.49 -0.77 5.72
N ARG A 130 32.32 -2.05 5.34
CA ARG A 130 33.40 -2.91 4.86
C ARG A 130 33.88 -2.54 3.45
N MET A 131 33.04 -1.92 2.63
CA MET A 131 33.44 -1.46 1.29
C MET A 131 34.28 -0.18 1.30
N GLN A 132 34.20 0.64 2.35
CA GLN A 132 34.88 1.94 2.42
C GLN A 132 36.27 1.90 3.07
N VAL A 133 36.72 0.76 3.59
CA VAL A 133 38.06 0.58 4.17
C VAL A 133 39.09 0.09 3.17
#